data_AF-A0A350YYM9-F1
#
_entry.id   AF-A0A350YYM9-F1
#
_cell.length_a   1.000
_cell.length_b   1.000
_cell.length_c   1.000
_cell.angle_alpha   90.00
_cell.angle_beta   90.00
_cell.angle_gamma   90.00
#
_symmetry.space_group_name_H-M   'P 1'
#
loop_
_entity.id
_entity.type
_entity.pdbx_description
1 polymer ?
#
loop_
_entity_poly.entity_id
_entity_poly.type
_entity_poly.pdbx_seq_one_letter_code
_entity_poly.pdbx_strand_id
1 'polypeptide(L)' 'MYIEKTELAEVTDPITKEALNDYYIAHLSRQLSLLGRREVHNGRAHFGIFGDGKELAQIAYAKKFMKGDWRSGYY' A
#
# COMPACT_ATOMS: atom_id res chain seq x y z
N MET A 1 -15.23 -23.40 -18.36
CA MET A 1 -15.10 -21.94 -18.54
C MET A 1 -13.62 -21.68 -18.75
N TYR A 2 -13.17 -21.49 -19.99
CA TYR A 2 -11.78 -21.19 -20.28
C TYR A 2 -11.56 -19.71 -19.98
N ILE A 3 -10.75 -19.42 -18.96
CA ILE A 3 -10.26 -18.06 -18.72
C ILE A 3 -9.21 -17.83 -19.80
N GLU A 4 -9.55 -17.06 -20.83
CA GLU A 4 -8.55 -16.61 -21.80
C GLU A 4 -7.40 -15.94 -21.06
N LYS A 5 -6.18 -16.28 -21.46
CA LYS A 5 -4.96 -15.71 -20.90
C LYS A 5 -4.94 -14.24 -21.31
N THR A 6 -5.34 -13.35 -20.41
CA THR A 6 -5.25 -11.91 -20.64
C THR A 6 -3.79 -11.54 -20.85
N GLU A 7 -3.46 -11.02 -22.03
CA GLU A 7 -2.14 -10.45 -22.29
C GLU A 7 -2.00 -9.17 -21.46
N LEU A 8 -0.88 -9.06 -20.74
CA LEU A 8 -0.58 -7.88 -19.96
C LEU A 8 -0.20 -6.75 -20.93
N ALA A 9 -0.98 -5.66 -20.90
CA ALA A 9 -0.65 -4.47 -21.67
C ALA A 9 0.68 -3.88 -21.17
N GLU A 10 1.60 -3.63 -22.09
CA GLU A 10 2.86 -2.98 -21.78
C GLU A 10 2.62 -1.48 -21.55
N VAL A 11 2.87 -1.01 -20.32
CA VAL A 11 2.61 0.38 -19.93
C VAL A 11 3.83 1.23 -20.28
N THR A 12 3.68 2.08 -21.29
CA THR A 12 4.75 2.94 -21.81
C THR A 12 4.74 4.34 -21.21
N ASP A 13 3.57 4.84 -20.81
CA ASP A 13 3.42 6.16 -20.21
C ASP A 13 3.98 6.20 -18.76
N PRO A 14 4.91 7.11 -18.44
CA PRO A 14 5.59 7.14 -17.15
C PRO A 14 4.64 7.47 -15.98
N ILE A 15 3.63 8.31 -16.21
CA ILE A 15 2.65 8.69 -15.18
C ILE A 15 1.80 7.49 -14.82
N THR A 16 1.36 6.74 -15.83
CA THR A 16 0.55 5.53 -15.68
C THR A 16 1.35 4.45 -14.97
N LYS A 17 2.64 4.29 -15.32
CA LYS A 17 3.54 3.35 -14.64
C LYS A 17 3.72 3.70 -13.17
N GLU A 18 3.91 4.98 -12.85
CA GLU A 18 4.01 5.45 -11.47
C GLU A 18 2.70 5.23 -10.70
N ALA A 19 1.55 5.57 -11.30
CA ALA A 19 0.25 5.39 -10.68
C ALA A 19 -0.08 3.91 -10.39
N LEU A 20 0.27 2.99 -11.30
CA LEU A 20 0.11 1.55 -11.08
C LEU A 20 1.01 1.03 -9.98
N ASN A 21 2.25 1.54 -9.88
CA ASN A 21 3.14 1.19 -8.80
C ASN A 21 2.63 1.70 -7.44
N ASP A 22 2.10 2.92 -7.38
CA ASP A 22 1.47 3.46 -6.17
C ASP A 22 0.25 2.64 -5.76
N TYR A 23 -0.59 2.29 -6.73
CA TYR A 23 -1.75 1.42 -6.49
C TYR A 23 -1.31 0.08 -5.92
N TYR A 24 -0.26 -0.53 -6.49
CA TYR A 24 0.31 -1.78 -5.98
C TYR A 24 0.77 -1.64 -4.53
N ILE A 25 1.53 -0.58 -4.20
CA ILE A 25 2.01 -0.33 -2.83
C ILE A 25 0.84 -0.15 -1.86
N ALA A 26 -0.16 0.65 -2.24
CA ALA A 26 -1.34 0.90 -1.42
C ALA A 26 -2.13 -0.40 -1.18
N HIS A 27 -2.34 -1.19 -2.23
CA HIS A 27 -3.06 -2.45 -2.16
C HIS A 27 -2.30 -3.46 -1.29
N LEU A 28 -0.99 -3.61 -1.48
CA LEU A 28 -0.15 -4.49 -0.69
C LEU A 28 -0.18 -4.10 0.80
N SER A 29 -0.05 -2.81 1.11
CA SER A 29 -0.14 -2.29 2.48
C SER A 29 -1.47 -2.65 3.14
N ARG A 30 -2.59 -2.53 2.40
CA ARG A 30 -3.91 -2.97 2.88
C ARG A 30 -3.96 -4.48 3.14
N GLN A 31 -3.47 -5.30 2.22
CA GLN A 31 -3.50 -6.77 2.39
C GLN A 31 -2.68 -7.22 3.60
N LEU A 32 -1.49 -6.62 3.80
CA LEU A 32 -0.64 -6.90 4.96
C LEU A 32 -1.33 -6.48 6.27
N SER A 33 -2.01 -5.33 6.27
CA SER A 33 -2.77 -4.85 7.42
C SER A 33 -3.92 -5.79 7.80
N LEU A 34 -4.68 -6.27 6.82
CA LEU A 34 -5.74 -7.27 7.03
C LEU A 34 -5.20 -8.59 7.58
N LEU A 35 -4.09 -9.08 7.02
CA LEU A 35 -3.45 -10.31 7.48
C LEU A 35 -2.93 -10.16 8.91
N GLY A 36 -2.18 -9.09 9.19
CA GLY A 36 -1.65 -8.82 10.52
C GLY A 36 -2.76 -8.68 11.56
N ARG A 37 -3.85 -7.98 11.23
CA ARG A 37 -5.02 -7.86 12.12
C ARG A 37 -5.62 -9.22 12.45
N ARG A 38 -5.72 -10.11 11.46
CA ARG A 38 -6.22 -11.48 11.67
C ARG A 38 -5.30 -12.27 12.60
N GLU A 39 -3.98 -12.18 12.44
CA GLU A 39 -3.03 -12.88 13.31
C GLU A 39 -3.08 -12.38 14.76
N VAL A 40 -3.25 -11.07 14.97
CA VAL A 40 -3.46 -10.49 16.31
C VAL A 40 -4.78 -10.97 16.90
N HIS A 41 -5.87 -10.90 16.12
CA HIS A 41 -7.20 -11.30 16.60
C HIS A 41 -7.28 -12.78 16.99
N ASN A 42 -6.55 -13.64 16.27
CA ASN A 42 -6.46 -15.07 16.56
C ASN A 42 -5.47 -15.41 17.70
N GLY A 43 -4.87 -14.40 18.36
CA GLY A 43 -3.92 -14.60 19.46
C GLY A 43 -2.55 -15.13 19.03
N ARG A 44 -2.25 -15.15 17.72
CA ARG A 44 -0.95 -15.59 17.18
C ARG A 44 0.12 -14.51 17.26
N ALA A 45 -0.28 -13.26 17.52
CA ALA A 45 0.59 -12.14 17.82
C ALA A 45 0.03 -11.34 19.00
N HIS A 46 0.91 -10.81 19.86
CA HIS A 46 0.51 -10.10 21.08
C HIS A 46 0.08 -8.65 20.85
N PHE A 47 0.49 -8.05 19.73
CA PHE A 47 0.23 -6.65 19.41
C PHE A 47 0.33 -6.41 17.90
N GLY A 48 -0.45 -5.46 17.39
CA GLY A 48 -0.31 -5.02 16.01
C GLY A 48 -0.97 -3.66 15.79
N ILE A 49 -0.27 -2.80 15.06
CA ILE A 49 -0.79 -1.54 14.56
C ILE A 49 -0.59 -1.52 13.06
N PHE A 50 -1.64 -1.17 12.35
CA PHE A 50 -1.69 -1.29 10.90
C PHE A 50 -2.10 0.05 10.30
N GLY A 51 -1.53 0.37 9.13
CA GLY A 51 -1.73 1.66 8.46
C GLY A 51 -3.03 1.77 7.68
N ASP A 52 -4.07 1.02 8.08
CA ASP A 52 -5.34 0.95 7.35
C ASP A 52 -5.96 2.34 7.17
N GLY A 53 -6.22 2.70 5.91
CA GLY A 53 -6.82 4.00 5.55
C GLY A 53 -5.82 5.15 5.45
N LYS A 54 -4.53 4.92 5.72
CA LYS A 54 -3.46 5.92 5.60
C LYS A 54 -2.56 5.69 4.38
N GLU A 55 -2.81 4.67 3.56
CA GLU A 55 -1.89 4.18 2.54
C GLU A 55 -1.54 5.26 1.51
N LEU A 56 -2.56 5.91 0.93
CA LEU A 56 -2.37 6.96 -0.07
C LEU A 56 -1.65 8.19 0.52
N ALA A 57 -2.00 8.57 1.75
CA ALA A 57 -1.35 9.68 2.44
C ALA A 57 0.14 9.39 2.70
N GLN A 58 0.48 8.14 3.05
CA GLN A 58 1.88 7.73 3.24
C GLN A 58 2.67 7.76 1.92
N ILE A 59 2.06 7.32 0.81
CA ILE A 59 2.69 7.39 -0.52
C ILE A 59 2.92 8.84 -0.93
N ALA A 60 1.89 9.70 -0.82
CA ALA A 60 2.00 11.12 -1.15
C ALA A 60 3.10 11.80 -0.32
N TYR A 61 3.13 11.50 0.98
CA TYR A 61 4.17 11.98 1.89
C TYR A 61 5.56 11.52 1.45
N ALA A 62 5.77 10.23 1.19
CA ALA A 62 7.07 9.70 0.77
C ALA A 62 7.61 10.36 -0.51
N LYS A 63 6.72 10.80 -1.42
CA LYS A 63 7.11 11.43 -2.69
C LYS A 63 7.41 12.93 -2.59
N LYS A 64 6.79 13.61 -1.61
CA LYS A 64 6.79 15.08 -1.54
C LYS A 64 7.45 15.64 -0.31
N PHE A 65 7.81 14.80 0.66
CA PHE A 65 8.49 15.25 1.87
C PHE A 65 9.93 15.70 1.55
N MET A 66 10.26 16.91 1.95
CA MET A 66 11.54 17.56 1.66
C MET A 66 12.28 17.91 2.95
N LYS A 67 13.56 18.27 2.81
CA LYS A 67 14.37 18.74 3.93
C LYS A 67 13.74 20.01 4.53
N GLY A 68 13.40 19.95 5.80
CA GLY A 68 12.77 21.05 6.52
C GLY A 68 11.27 20.88 6.74
N ASP A 69 10.64 19.90 6.07
CA ASP A 69 9.26 19.49 6.39
C ASP A 69 9.25 18.71 7.72
N TRP A 70 8.18 18.88 8.50
CA TRP A 70 8.05 18.26 9.82
C TRP A 70 6.77 17.42 9.85
N ARG A 71 6.86 16.20 10.40
CA ARG A 71 5.72 15.32 10.62
C ARG A 71 5.64 14.96 12.09
N SER A 72 4.53 15.32 12.71
CA SER A 72 4.08 14.65 13.94
C SER A 72 3.22 13.47 13.54
N GLY A 73 3.62 12.27 13.92
CA GLY A 73 2.90 11.04 13.64
C GLY A 73 2.44 10.36 14.92
N TYR A 74 1.26 9.75 14.85
CA TYR A 74 0.84 8.70 15.77
C TYR A 74 0.50 7.48 14.93
N TYR A 75 0.89 6.31 15.43
CA TYR A 75 1.03 5.02 14.75
C TYR A 75 0.37 4.90 13.36
#